data_AF-A0A3D2M078-F1
#
_entry.id   AF-A0A3D2M078-F1
#
_cell.length_a   1.000
_cell.length_b   1.000
_cell.length_c   1.000
_cell.angle_alpha   90.00
_cell.angle_beta   90.00
_cell.angle_gamma   90.00
#
_symmetry.space_group_name_H-M   'P 1'
#
loop_
_entity.id
_entity.type
_entity.pdbx_description
1 polymer ?
#
loop_
_entity_poly.entity_id
_entity_poly.type
_entity_poly.pdbx_seq_one_letter_code
_entity_poly.pdbx_strand_id
1 'polypeptide(L)' 'GENIAAGQGSAEQAVSSWLASPGHCQNIMNPGFTEMGAAYATNPRSAATIYWTQVFGTPR' A
#
# COMPACT_ATOMS: atom_id res chain seq x y z
N GLY A 1 -8.17 1.39 6.91
CA GLY A 1 -8.11 1.32 5.44
C GLY A 1 -7.01 0.37 5.05
N GLU A 2 -7.04 -0.17 3.84
CA GLU A 2 -5.98 -1.05 3.34
C GLU A 2 -5.71 -0.78 1.86
N ASN A 3 -4.42 -0.67 1.52
CA ASN A 3 -3.93 -0.70 0.16
C ASN A 3 -3.03 -1.93 -0.02
N ILE A 4 -3.22 -2.63 -1.13
CA ILE A 4 -2.38 -3.75 -1.55
C ILE A 4 -1.84 -3.49 -2.96
N ALA A 5 -0.62 -3.90 -3.23
CA ALA A 5 -0.03 -3.85 -4.57
C ALA A 5 0.99 -4.98 -4.74
N ALA A 6 1.31 -5.30 -5.99
CA ALA A 6 2.31 -6.29 -6.32
C ALA A 6 3.08 -5.88 -7.59
N GLY A 7 4.37 -6.21 -7.65
CA GLY A 7 5.24 -5.98 -8.81
C GLY A 7 5.98 -4.63 -8.83
N GLN A 8 5.70 -3.71 -7.92
CA GLN A 8 6.46 -2.45 -7.82
C GLN A 8 7.81 -2.70 -7.17
N GLY A 9 8.90 -2.29 -7.81
CA GLY A 9 10.27 -2.58 -7.39
C GLY A 9 10.76 -1.73 -6.21
N SER A 10 10.00 -0.70 -5.80
CA SER A 10 10.33 0.15 -4.67
C SER A 10 9.08 0.67 -3.95
N ALA A 11 9.26 1.19 -2.74
CA ALA A 11 8.19 1.81 -1.97
C ALA A 11 7.63 3.05 -2.69
N GLU A 12 8.47 3.85 -3.33
CA GLU A 12 8.05 5.02 -4.11
C GLU A 12 7.16 4.62 -5.28
N GLN A 13 7.49 3.53 -5.97
CA GLN A 13 6.65 3.00 -7.04
C GLN A 13 5.32 2.45 -6.51
N ALA A 14 5.30 1.77 -5.36
CA ALA A 14 4.08 1.30 -4.71
C ALA A 14 3.17 2.48 -4.33
N VAL A 15 3.71 3.50 -3.67
CA VAL A 15 2.97 4.71 -3.27
C VAL A 15 2.48 5.49 -4.49
N SER A 16 3.32 5.68 -5.51
CA SER A 16 2.91 6.34 -6.76
C SER A 16 1.76 5.58 -7.45
N SER A 17 1.83 4.25 -7.49
CA SER A 17 0.75 3.41 -8.03
C SER A 17 -0.55 3.52 -7.22
N TRP A 18 -0.48 3.61 -5.89
CA TRP A 18 -1.66 3.83 -5.06
C TRP A 18 -2.24 5.24 -5.24
N LEU A 19 -1.41 6.27 -5.33
CA LEU A 19 -1.86 7.64 -5.58
C LEU A 19 -2.55 7.80 -6.95
N ALA A 20 -2.10 7.06 -7.96
CA ALA A 20 -2.70 7.05 -9.30
C ALA A 20 -4.03 6.26 -9.38
N SER A 21 -4.36 5.44 -8.37
CA SER A 21 -5.62 4.69 -8.31
C SER A 21 -6.62 5.42 -7.41
N PRO A 22 -7.81 5.84 -7.92
CA PRO A 22 -8.78 6.58 -7.12
C PRO A 22 -9.16 5.90 -5.79
N GLY A 23 -9.37 4.58 -5.79
CA GLY A 23 -9.74 3.85 -4.57
C GLY A 23 -8.62 3.78 -3.54
N HIS A 24 -7.38 3.54 -3.98
CA HIS A 24 -6.23 3.51 -3.06
C HIS A 24 -5.86 4.92 -2.56
N CYS A 25 -5.97 5.92 -3.44
CA CYS A 25 -5.75 7.32 -3.11
C CYS A 25 -6.76 7.81 -2.07
N GLN A 26 -8.03 7.38 -2.14
CA GLN A 26 -9.01 7.67 -1.09
C GLN A 26 -8.59 7.15 0.28
N ASN A 27 -7.97 5.97 0.39
CA ASN A 27 -7.44 5.49 1.67
C ASN A 27 -6.29 6.38 2.18
N ILE A 28 -5.37 6.80 1.31
CA ILE A 28 -4.23 7.66 1.67
C ILE A 28 -4.70 9.06 2.11
N MET A 29 -5.68 9.63 1.40
CA MET A 29 -6.15 11.00 1.62
C MET A 29 -7.22 11.09 2.70
N ASN A 30 -7.62 9.99 3.33
CA ASN A 30 -8.68 9.99 4.32
C ASN A 30 -8.18 10.59 5.66
N PRO A 31 -8.66 11.78 6.07
CA PRO A 31 -8.22 12.43 7.31
C PRO A 31 -8.69 11.71 8.58
N GLY A 32 -9.60 10.73 8.47
CA GLY A 32 -10.05 9.92 9.60
C GLY A 32 -9.02 8.89 10.06
N PHE A 33 -8.03 8.56 9.24
CA PHE A 33 -6.91 7.72 9.66
C PHE A 33 -5.80 8.59 10.25
N THR A 34 -5.32 8.21 11.42
CA THR A 34 -4.25 8.93 12.15
C THR A 34 -3.04 8.05 12.43
N GLU A 35 -3.13 6.76 12.15
CA GLU A 35 -2.03 5.82 12.22
C GLU A 35 -1.88 5.06 10.89
N MET A 36 -0.65 4.69 10.56
CA MET A 36 -0.37 3.82 9.43
C MET A 36 0.78 2.83 9.72
N GLY A 37 0.71 1.67 9.07
CA GLY A 37 1.79 0.69 9.00
C GLY A 37 1.94 0.19 7.56
N ALA A 38 3.18 -0.10 7.16
CA ALA A 38 3.46 -0.64 5.84
C ALA A 38 4.48 -1.79 5.93
N ALA A 39 4.32 -2.77 5.06
CA ALA A 39 5.21 -3.91 4.95
C ALA A 39 5.29 -4.38 3.50
N TYR A 40 6.36 -5.13 3.20
CA TYR A 40 6.47 -5.86 1.95
C TYR A 40 6.95 -7.28 2.20
N ALA A 41 6.65 -8.15 1.25
CA ALA A 41 7.18 -9.52 1.22
C ALA A 41 7.61 -9.86 -0.21
N THR A 42 8.65 -10.67 -0.35
CA THR A 42 9.11 -11.17 -1.64
C THR A 42 8.87 -12.68 -1.75
N ASN A 43 8.44 -13.11 -2.93
CA ASN A 43 8.34 -14.51 -3.31
C ASN A 43 8.89 -14.67 -4.73
N PRO A 44 10.14 -15.12 -4.90
CA PRO A 44 10.77 -15.26 -6.22
C PRO A 44 10.12 -16.34 -7.10
N ARG A 45 9.22 -17.17 -6.54
CA ARG A 45 8.43 -18.16 -7.29
C ARG A 45 7.09 -17.61 -7.79
N SER A 46 6.73 -16.39 -7.43
CA SER A 46 5.53 -15.70 -7.92
C SER A 46 5.84 -14.84 -9.14
N ALA A 47 4.88 -14.75 -10.07
CA ALA A 47 4.95 -13.82 -11.20
C ALA A 47 5.14 -12.37 -10.78
N ALA A 48 4.61 -11.97 -9.61
CA ALA A 48 4.71 -10.59 -9.14
C ALA A 48 6.01 -10.29 -8.37
N THR A 49 6.74 -11.32 -7.92
CA THR A 49 7.98 -11.24 -7.10
C THR A 49 7.88 -10.52 -5.75
N ILE A 50 7.23 -9.37 -5.67
CA ILE A 50 7.13 -8.50 -4.50
C ILE A 50 5.67 -8.09 -4.27
N TYR A 51 5.30 -8.02 -3.01
CA TYR A 51 3.97 -7.66 -2.53
C TYR A 51 4.08 -6.57 -1.48
N TRP A 52 3.18 -5.61 -1.53
CA TRP A 52 3.13 -4.46 -0.65
C TRP A 52 1.77 -4.39 0.04
N THR A 53 1.79 -4.08 1.34
CA THR A 53 0.59 -3.74 2.09
C THR A 53 0.81 -2.44 2.84
N GLN A 54 -0.19 -1.57 2.84
CA GLN A 54 -0.28 -0.39 3.69
C GLN A 54 -1.63 -0.43 4.41
N VAL A 55 -1.58 -0.48 5.74
CA VAL A 55 -2.77 -0.48 6.60
C VAL A 55 -2.87 0.87 7.31
N PHE A 56 -4.09 1.38 7.38
CA PHE A 56 -4.44 2.64 8.04
C PHE A 56 -5.42 2.38 9.18
N GLY A 57 -5.23 3.08 10.29
CA GLY A 57 -6.05 2.95 11.49
C GLY A 57 -6.32 4.28 12.18
N THR A 58 -7.16 4.21 13.21
CA THR A 58 -7.44 5.30 14.14
C THR A 58 -7.35 4.70 15.54
N PRO A 59 -6.59 5.31 16.47
CA PRO A 59 -6.53 4.88 17.86
C PRO A 59 -7.94 4.82 18.47
N ARG A 60 -8.12 3.91 19.43
CA ARG A 60 -9.33 3.84 20.25
C ARG A 60 -9.14 4.56 21.58
#